data_AF-A0A970PKR1-F1
#
_entry.id   AF-A0A970PKR1-F1
#
_cell.length_a   1.000
_cell.length_b   1.000
_cell.length_c   1.000
_cell.angle_alpha   90.00
_cell.angle_beta   90.00
_cell.angle_gamma   90.00
#
_symmetry.space_group_name_H-M   'P 1'
#
loop_
_entity.id
_entity.type
_entity.pdbx_description
1 polymer ?
#
loop_
_entity_poly.entity_id
_entity_poly.type
_entity_poly.pdbx_seq_one_letter_code
_entity_poly.pdbx_strand_id
1 'polypeptide(L)'
;MIRSLLFVPGNSPAMLQNADIHRADALILDLEDAVAAKEKDSARALVKRAIMALRFGGLPLIIRVNPPGSPYLEDDLSAMVPLAPNYVMPTKVAGAEDIRKISARIAEIEAAHGMKAGSVGLVPLIESALGVENAFLIASSDSRVQGMLLGAEDLAFDLGAPRSKAGQEILYARGRIVVAARAAGISA
;
A
#
# COMPACT_ATOMS: atom_id res chain seq x y z
N MET A 1 15.62 2.97 -9.27
CA MET A 1 15.57 3.19 -7.80
C MET A 1 14.39 4.11 -7.54
N ILE A 2 13.42 3.70 -6.72
CA ILE A 2 12.30 4.55 -6.29
C ILE A 2 12.76 5.31 -5.04
N ARG A 3 12.79 6.64 -5.11
CA ARG A 3 13.31 7.53 -4.04
C ARG A 3 12.22 8.39 -3.44
N SER A 4 11.13 8.61 -4.17
CA SER A 4 9.99 9.41 -3.74
C SER A 4 8.67 8.74 -4.11
N LEU A 5 7.75 8.75 -3.16
CA LEU A 5 6.39 8.23 -3.28
C LEU A 5 5.43 9.36 -2.94
N LEU A 6 4.54 9.72 -3.86
CA LEU A 6 3.56 10.78 -3.61
C LEU A 6 2.21 10.17 -3.23
N PHE A 7 1.77 10.43 -2.00
CA PHE A 7 0.42 10.08 -1.56
C PHE A 7 -0.62 11.06 -2.13
N VAL A 8 -1.67 10.51 -2.73
CA VAL A 8 -2.76 11.26 -3.34
C VAL A 8 -4.10 10.70 -2.86
N PRO A 9 -4.93 11.49 -2.14
CA PRO A 9 -6.25 11.06 -1.70
C PRO A 9 -7.15 10.67 -2.87
N GLY A 10 -7.73 9.47 -2.82
CA GLY A 10 -8.58 8.93 -3.88
C GLY A 10 -9.92 9.62 -4.03
N ASN A 11 -10.35 10.40 -3.04
CA ASN A 11 -11.56 11.24 -3.06
C ASN A 11 -11.29 12.69 -3.54
N SER A 12 -10.08 13.02 -4.00
CA SER A 12 -9.72 14.38 -4.43
C SER A 12 -9.46 14.47 -5.95
N PRO A 13 -10.47 14.85 -6.76
CA PRO A 13 -10.31 14.98 -8.21
C PRO A 13 -9.19 15.95 -8.60
N ALA A 14 -9.10 17.08 -7.90
CA ALA A 14 -8.11 18.12 -8.18
C ALA A 14 -6.67 17.63 -7.95
N MET A 15 -6.43 16.82 -6.91
CA MET A 15 -5.11 16.27 -6.64
C MET A 15 -4.77 15.14 -7.61
N LEU A 16 -5.74 14.27 -7.93
CA LEU A 16 -5.55 13.21 -8.93
C LEU A 16 -5.17 13.79 -10.30
N GLN A 17 -5.84 14.86 -10.75
CA GLN A 17 -5.53 15.50 -12.04
C GLN A 17 -4.11 16.08 -12.13
N ASN A 18 -3.51 16.45 -11.00
CA ASN A 18 -2.19 17.08 -10.95
C ASN A 18 -1.12 16.18 -10.32
N ALA A 19 -1.37 14.88 -10.15
CA ALA A 19 -0.45 14.02 -9.41
C ALA A 19 0.92 13.86 -10.10
N ASP A 20 0.93 13.76 -11.42
CA ASP A 20 2.12 13.49 -12.24
C ASP A 20 3.05 14.70 -12.43
N ILE A 21 2.53 15.94 -12.34
CA ILE A 21 3.34 17.16 -12.48
C ILE A 21 4.42 17.31 -11.40
N HIS A 22 4.25 16.63 -10.26
CA HIS A 22 5.17 16.69 -9.12
C HIS A 22 6.43 15.82 -9.29
N ARG A 23 6.53 15.04 -10.37
CA ARG A 23 7.73 14.24 -10.72
C ARG A 23 8.21 13.30 -9.60
N ALA A 24 7.28 12.69 -8.87
CA ALA A 24 7.59 11.60 -7.96
C ALA A 24 8.01 10.35 -8.75
N ASP A 25 8.79 9.46 -8.14
CA ASP A 25 9.20 8.20 -8.79
C ASP A 25 8.05 7.18 -8.85
N ALA A 26 7.02 7.31 -7.99
CA ALA A 26 5.75 6.58 -8.07
C ALA A 26 4.61 7.34 -7.35
N LEU A 27 3.37 6.98 -7.68
CA LEU A 27 2.17 7.53 -7.04
C LEU A 27 1.50 6.49 -6.15
N ILE A 28 1.08 6.90 -4.95
CA ILE A 28 0.21 6.14 -4.08
C ILE A 28 -1.18 6.77 -4.13
N LEU A 29 -2.13 6.07 -4.75
CA LEU A 29 -3.53 6.48 -4.78
C LEU A 29 -4.23 5.86 -3.56
N ASP A 30 -4.76 6.72 -2.71
CA ASP A 30 -5.18 6.33 -1.37
C ASP A 30 -6.70 6.11 -1.24
N LEU A 31 -7.10 4.93 -0.78
CA LEU A 31 -8.49 4.58 -0.48
C LEU A 31 -8.73 4.39 1.04
N GLU A 32 -7.71 4.60 1.86
CA GLU A 32 -7.71 4.30 3.29
C GLU A 32 -7.87 5.58 4.13
N ASP A 33 -6.87 6.00 4.91
CA ASP A 33 -7.03 7.02 5.95
C ASP A 33 -7.28 8.45 5.42
N ALA A 34 -6.90 8.79 4.17
CA ALA A 34 -7.28 10.08 3.58
C ALA A 34 -8.73 10.11 3.05
N VAL A 35 -9.45 8.98 3.11
CA VAL A 35 -10.81 8.83 2.59
C VAL A 35 -11.76 8.43 3.70
N ALA A 36 -12.68 9.34 4.03
CA ALA A 36 -13.73 9.09 5.02
C ALA A 36 -14.56 7.85 4.64
N ALA A 37 -15.02 7.08 5.63
CA ALA A 37 -15.77 5.83 5.42
C ALA A 37 -16.95 5.98 4.45
N LYS A 38 -17.70 7.09 4.52
CA LYS A 38 -18.84 7.41 3.66
C LYS A 38 -18.47 7.73 2.20
N GLU A 39 -17.19 7.95 1.92
CA GLU A 39 -16.67 8.34 0.60
C GLU A 39 -15.86 7.22 -0.07
N LYS A 40 -15.71 6.04 0.57
CA LYS A 40 -14.88 4.97 0.02
C LYS A 40 -15.40 4.48 -1.34
N ASP A 41 -16.70 4.38 -1.51
CA ASP A 41 -17.32 3.98 -2.78
C ASP A 41 -17.08 4.99 -3.89
N SER A 42 -17.29 6.28 -3.59
CA SER A 42 -17.05 7.36 -4.54
C SER A 42 -15.56 7.51 -4.86
N ALA A 43 -14.66 7.32 -3.89
CA ALA A 43 -13.22 7.32 -4.08
C ALA A 43 -12.78 6.18 -5.01
N ARG A 44 -13.24 4.94 -4.80
CA ARG A 44 -12.97 3.81 -5.70
C ARG A 44 -13.42 4.11 -7.13
N ALA A 45 -14.63 4.66 -7.28
CA ALA A 45 -15.18 5.02 -8.59
C ALA A 45 -14.40 6.16 -9.27
N LEU A 46 -13.86 7.10 -8.48
CA LEU A 46 -13.04 8.20 -8.98
C LEU A 46 -11.64 7.74 -9.37
N VAL A 47 -10.95 7.00 -8.51
CA VAL A 47 -9.62 6.43 -8.77
C VAL A 47 -9.65 5.56 -10.02
N LYS A 48 -10.68 4.69 -10.16
CA LYS A 48 -10.87 3.88 -11.37
C LYS A 48 -10.91 4.73 -12.64
N ARG A 49 -11.72 5.79 -12.64
CA ARG A 49 -11.82 6.71 -13.78
C ARG A 49 -10.51 7.47 -14.02
N ALA A 50 -9.83 7.90 -12.96
CA ALA A 50 -8.58 8.62 -13.06
C ALA A 50 -7.46 7.76 -13.69
N ILE A 51 -7.31 6.51 -13.26
CA ILE A 51 -6.34 5.57 -13.84
C ILE A 51 -6.59 5.38 -15.34
N MET A 52 -7.85 5.14 -15.72
CA MET A 52 -8.24 4.92 -17.12
C MET A 52 -8.03 6.16 -17.99
N ALA A 53 -8.29 7.36 -17.46
CA ALA A 53 -8.27 8.61 -18.22
C ALA A 53 -6.89 9.27 -18.28
N LEU A 54 -6.17 9.31 -17.15
CA LEU A 54 -4.96 10.12 -17.01
C LEU A 54 -3.68 9.35 -17.35
N ARG A 55 -3.64 8.04 -17.09
CA ARG A 55 -2.45 7.17 -17.21
C ARG A 55 -1.19 7.64 -16.45
N PHE A 56 -1.26 8.79 -15.78
CA PHE A 56 -0.22 9.38 -14.92
C PHE A 56 1.19 9.36 -15.53
N GLY A 57 1.29 9.66 -16.83
CA GLY A 57 2.57 9.66 -17.54
C GLY A 57 3.32 8.32 -17.55
N GLY A 58 2.65 7.20 -17.24
CA GLY A 58 3.27 5.88 -17.11
C GLY A 58 4.07 5.68 -15.81
N LEU A 59 3.92 6.57 -14.82
CA LEU A 59 4.51 6.38 -13.49
C LEU A 59 4.00 5.09 -12.85
N PRO A 60 4.84 4.37 -12.07
CA PRO A 60 4.37 3.26 -11.26
C PRO A 60 3.23 3.69 -10.33
N LEU A 61 2.15 2.92 -10.34
CA LEU A 61 0.98 3.14 -9.50
C LEU A 61 0.94 2.13 -8.36
N ILE A 62 0.77 2.64 -7.16
CA ILE A 62 0.54 1.89 -5.94
C ILE A 62 -0.85 2.27 -5.44
N ILE A 63 -1.70 1.29 -5.17
CA ILE A 63 -3.02 1.54 -4.58
C ILE A 63 -2.93 1.21 -3.09
N ARG A 64 -3.10 2.22 -2.23
CA ARG A 64 -3.21 1.99 -0.79
C ARG A 64 -4.65 1.60 -0.47
N VAL A 65 -4.81 0.38 0.04
CA VAL A 65 -6.11 -0.25 0.31
C VAL A 65 -6.36 -0.37 1.80
N ASN A 66 -7.63 -0.52 2.16
CA ASN A 66 -8.06 -0.68 3.55
C ASN A 66 -7.49 -1.96 4.18
N PRO A 67 -7.35 -2.03 5.52
CA PRO A 67 -6.59 -3.08 6.17
C PRO A 67 -7.29 -4.45 6.13
N PRO A 68 -6.54 -5.55 6.36
CA PRO A 68 -7.10 -6.87 6.59
C PRO A 68 -8.21 -6.86 7.65
N GLY A 69 -9.31 -7.56 7.39
CA GLY A 69 -10.46 -7.61 8.31
C GLY A 69 -11.39 -6.40 8.25
N SER A 70 -11.05 -5.33 7.52
CA SER A 70 -11.99 -4.26 7.24
C SER A 70 -13.08 -4.70 6.25
N PRO A 71 -14.29 -4.11 6.30
CA PRO A 71 -15.34 -4.40 5.33
C PRO A 71 -15.05 -3.83 3.93
N TYR A 72 -13.98 -3.05 3.76
CA TYR A 72 -13.69 -2.31 2.53
C TYR A 72 -12.64 -2.97 1.63
N LEU A 73 -11.77 -3.81 2.20
CA LEU A 73 -10.62 -4.38 1.48
C LEU A 73 -11.04 -5.17 0.22
N GLU A 74 -12.07 -6.01 0.32
CA GLU A 74 -12.54 -6.80 -0.83
C GLU A 74 -13.00 -5.90 -1.98
N ASP A 75 -13.71 -4.84 -1.61
CA ASP A 75 -14.26 -3.84 -2.50
C ASP A 75 -13.17 -2.98 -3.16
N ASP A 76 -12.08 -2.71 -2.44
CA ASP A 76 -10.88 -2.06 -2.98
C ASP A 76 -10.18 -2.97 -3.98
N LEU A 77 -9.89 -4.22 -3.60
CA LEU A 77 -9.17 -5.19 -4.45
C LEU A 77 -9.95 -5.45 -5.74
N SER A 78 -11.25 -5.73 -5.64
CA SER A 78 -12.12 -5.98 -6.79
C SER A 78 -12.22 -4.78 -7.74
N ALA A 79 -12.14 -3.55 -7.21
CA ALA A 79 -12.18 -2.35 -8.04
C ALA A 79 -10.83 -2.04 -8.72
N MET A 80 -9.72 -2.30 -8.02
CA MET A 80 -8.40 -1.77 -8.38
C MET A 80 -7.50 -2.78 -9.08
N VAL A 81 -7.49 -4.05 -8.66
CA VAL A 81 -6.64 -5.09 -9.29
C VAL A 81 -6.89 -5.22 -10.80
N PRO A 82 -8.15 -5.19 -11.31
CA PRO A 82 -8.39 -5.27 -12.75
C PRO A 82 -7.82 -4.11 -13.58
N LEU A 83 -7.44 -3.01 -12.92
CA LEU A 83 -6.80 -1.85 -13.56
C LEU A 83 -5.29 -2.04 -13.72
N ALA A 84 -4.75 -3.19 -13.29
CA ALA A 84 -3.34 -3.55 -13.36
C ALA A 84 -2.39 -2.50 -12.75
N PRO A 85 -2.61 -2.03 -11.50
CA PRO A 85 -1.61 -1.22 -10.82
C PRO A 85 -0.32 -2.02 -10.63
N ASN A 86 0.82 -1.34 -10.50
CA ASN A 86 2.08 -2.02 -10.26
C ASN A 86 2.08 -2.72 -8.90
N TYR A 87 1.49 -2.07 -7.89
CA TYR A 87 1.43 -2.59 -6.54
C TYR A 87 0.12 -2.29 -5.83
N VAL A 88 -0.24 -3.17 -4.90
CA VAL A 88 -1.21 -2.90 -3.84
C VAL A 88 -0.46 -2.75 -2.52
N MET A 89 -0.84 -1.74 -1.74
CA MET A 89 -0.29 -1.45 -0.41
C MET A 89 -1.39 -1.67 0.63
N PRO A 90 -1.47 -2.87 1.23
CA PRO A 90 -2.35 -3.09 2.37
C PRO A 90 -1.82 -2.39 3.62
N THR A 91 -2.71 -1.71 4.35
CA THR A 91 -2.40 -1.06 5.63
C THR A 91 -2.55 -2.02 6.80
N LYS A 92 -1.95 -1.65 7.94
CA LYS A 92 -2.06 -2.30 9.26
C LYS A 92 -1.77 -3.81 9.21
N VAL A 93 -0.85 -4.23 8.34
CA VAL A 93 -0.44 -5.62 8.22
C VAL A 93 0.32 -6.04 9.47
N ALA A 94 -0.16 -7.10 10.13
CA ALA A 94 0.41 -7.57 11.38
C ALA A 94 1.11 -8.94 11.24
N GLY A 95 0.87 -9.68 10.17
CA GLY A 95 1.53 -10.98 9.97
C GLY A 95 1.52 -11.51 8.54
N ALA A 96 2.27 -12.60 8.34
CA ALA A 96 2.40 -13.28 7.05
C ALA A 96 1.06 -13.79 6.50
N GLU A 97 0.12 -14.14 7.38
CA GLU A 97 -1.18 -14.67 6.97
C GLU A 97 -2.06 -13.61 6.29
N ASP A 98 -1.97 -12.35 6.73
CA ASP A 98 -2.67 -11.24 6.08
C ASP A 98 -2.23 -11.11 4.61
N ILE A 99 -0.92 -11.18 4.39
CA ILE A 99 -0.34 -11.13 3.04
C ILE A 99 -0.78 -12.31 2.20
N ARG A 100 -0.72 -13.54 2.73
CA ARG A 100 -1.11 -14.73 1.97
C ARG A 100 -2.57 -14.68 1.54
N LYS A 101 -3.47 -14.22 2.41
CA LYS A 101 -4.89 -14.02 2.08
C LYS A 101 -5.09 -12.98 0.99
N ILE A 102 -4.43 -11.83 1.10
CA ILE A 102 -4.50 -10.76 0.09
C ILE A 102 -3.91 -11.24 -1.24
N SER A 103 -2.75 -11.91 -1.21
CA SER A 103 -2.09 -12.48 -2.40
C SER A 103 -2.98 -13.49 -3.13
N ALA A 104 -3.60 -14.41 -2.38
CA ALA A 104 -4.54 -15.38 -2.93
C ALA A 104 -5.75 -14.67 -3.58
N ARG A 105 -6.32 -13.66 -2.90
CA ARG A 105 -7.45 -12.91 -3.45
C ARG A 105 -7.07 -12.14 -4.73
N ILE A 106 -5.89 -11.50 -4.75
CA ILE A 106 -5.37 -10.86 -5.97
C ILE A 106 -5.21 -11.89 -7.10
N ALA A 107 -4.68 -13.08 -6.81
CA ALA A 107 -4.51 -14.13 -7.80
C ALA A 107 -5.85 -14.60 -8.41
N GLU A 108 -6.90 -14.72 -7.60
CA GLU A 108 -8.25 -15.03 -8.07
C GLU A 108 -8.79 -13.94 -9.00
N ILE A 109 -8.63 -12.66 -8.62
CA ILE A 109 -9.09 -11.53 -9.43
C ILE A 109 -8.30 -11.47 -10.75
N GLU A 110 -6.99 -11.65 -10.70
CA GLU A 110 -6.14 -11.72 -11.90
C GLU A 110 -6.62 -12.82 -12.85
N ALA A 111 -6.87 -14.04 -12.33
CA ALA A 111 -7.38 -15.15 -13.13
C ALA A 111 -8.76 -14.86 -13.74
N ALA A 112 -9.68 -14.28 -12.96
CA ALA A 112 -11.02 -13.92 -13.42
C ALA A 112 -11.01 -12.85 -14.53
N HIS A 113 -9.97 -12.02 -14.59
CA HIS A 113 -9.82 -10.95 -15.60
C HIS A 113 -8.82 -11.31 -16.71
N GLY A 114 -8.34 -12.55 -16.77
CA GLY A 114 -7.39 -13.00 -17.79
C GLY A 114 -6.02 -12.33 -17.71
N MET A 115 -5.65 -11.83 -16.53
CA MET A 115 -4.36 -11.19 -16.28
C MET A 115 -3.27 -12.25 -16.07
N LYS A 116 -2.01 -11.87 -16.33
CA LYS A 116 -0.86 -12.72 -16.01
C LYS A 116 -0.76 -12.90 -14.49
N ALA A 117 -0.68 -14.15 -14.02
CA ALA A 117 -0.48 -14.42 -12.60
C ALA A 117 0.77 -13.71 -12.06
N GLY A 118 0.63 -13.04 -10.93
CA GLY A 118 1.73 -12.28 -10.31
C GLY A 118 1.97 -10.90 -10.93
N SER A 119 1.04 -10.39 -11.75
CA SER A 119 1.19 -9.09 -12.41
C SER A 119 1.11 -7.90 -11.44
N VAL A 120 0.34 -8.03 -10.35
CA VAL A 120 0.22 -7.01 -9.31
C VAL A 120 1.04 -7.42 -8.09
N GLY A 121 2.03 -6.59 -7.74
CA GLY A 121 2.88 -6.78 -6.58
C GLY A 121 2.26 -6.27 -5.27
N LEU A 122 2.94 -6.55 -4.16
CA LEU A 122 2.56 -6.10 -2.82
C LEU A 122 3.67 -5.27 -2.17
N VAL A 123 3.25 -4.19 -1.52
CA VAL A 123 4.09 -3.33 -0.68
C VAL A 123 3.37 -3.07 0.64
N PRO A 124 3.37 -4.01 1.60
CA PRO A 124 2.70 -3.82 2.88
C PRO A 124 3.21 -2.60 3.66
N LEU A 125 2.27 -1.89 4.27
CA LEU A 125 2.55 -0.83 5.22
C LEU A 125 2.61 -1.42 6.63
N ILE A 126 3.76 -1.29 7.27
CA ILE A 126 4.06 -1.74 8.63
C ILE A 126 3.88 -0.55 9.57
N GLU A 127 2.89 -0.63 10.43
CA GLU A 127 2.43 0.53 11.21
C GLU A 127 1.91 0.17 12.60
N SER A 128 2.23 -1.05 13.08
CA SER A 128 1.96 -1.50 14.44
C SER A 128 3.20 -2.19 15.02
N ALA A 129 3.29 -2.25 16.35
CA ALA A 129 4.37 -2.94 17.06
C ALA A 129 4.46 -4.41 16.63
N LEU A 130 3.31 -5.08 16.50
CA LEU A 130 3.26 -6.47 16.05
C LEU A 130 3.77 -6.61 14.60
N GLY A 131 3.39 -5.70 13.71
CA GLY A 131 3.91 -5.67 12.33
C GLY A 131 5.42 -5.47 12.28
N VAL A 132 5.98 -4.61 13.14
CA VAL A 132 7.44 -4.39 13.25
C VAL A 132 8.16 -5.65 13.69
N GLU A 133 7.68 -6.34 14.72
CA GLU A 133 8.28 -7.60 15.18
C GLU A 133 8.21 -8.69 14.10
N ASN A 134 7.08 -8.78 13.40
CA ASN A 134 6.84 -9.73 12.31
C ASN A 134 7.40 -9.30 10.95
N ALA A 135 8.15 -8.19 10.86
CA ALA A 135 8.54 -7.59 9.58
C ALA A 135 9.20 -8.59 8.62
N PHE A 136 10.14 -9.42 9.09
CA PHE A 136 10.77 -10.43 8.23
C PHE A 136 9.79 -11.49 7.73
N LEU A 137 8.90 -11.98 8.61
CA LEU A 137 7.90 -12.97 8.24
C LEU A 137 6.91 -12.41 7.20
N ILE A 138 6.52 -11.14 7.35
CA ILE A 138 5.70 -10.42 6.37
C ILE A 138 6.46 -10.30 5.05
N ALA A 139 7.72 -9.84 5.09
CA ALA A 139 8.56 -9.66 3.90
C ALA A 139 8.73 -10.93 3.07
N SER A 140 8.92 -12.08 3.74
CA SER A 140 9.22 -13.36 3.10
C SER A 140 7.98 -14.24 2.87
N SER A 141 6.77 -13.72 3.11
CA SER A 141 5.55 -14.53 3.12
C SER A 141 5.03 -14.92 1.74
N ASP A 142 5.33 -14.14 0.71
CA ASP A 142 4.87 -14.36 -0.66
C ASP A 142 5.80 -13.68 -1.68
N SER A 143 5.99 -14.31 -2.84
CA SER A 143 6.77 -13.76 -3.96
C SER A 143 6.25 -12.44 -4.53
N ARG A 144 4.98 -12.09 -4.30
CA ARG A 144 4.39 -10.80 -4.67
C ARG A 144 4.93 -9.65 -3.83
N VAL A 145 5.43 -9.92 -2.63
CA VAL A 145 6.00 -8.86 -1.77
C VAL A 145 7.31 -8.40 -2.40
N GLN A 146 7.31 -7.15 -2.87
CA GLN A 146 8.45 -6.56 -3.59
C GLN A 146 9.02 -5.34 -2.85
N GLY A 147 8.30 -4.83 -1.86
CA GLY A 147 8.84 -3.91 -0.88
C GLY A 147 8.02 -3.87 0.40
N MET A 148 8.41 -3.01 1.34
CA MET A 148 7.64 -2.69 2.54
C MET A 148 7.86 -1.24 2.94
N LEU A 149 6.86 -0.61 3.55
CA LEU A 149 6.95 0.76 4.05
C LEU A 149 6.65 0.81 5.54
N LEU A 150 7.18 1.84 6.21
CA LEU A 150 6.87 2.13 7.61
C LEU A 150 5.84 3.27 7.72
N GLY A 151 4.70 3.00 8.33
CA GLY A 151 3.72 4.00 8.74
C GLY A 151 4.11 4.62 10.08
N ALA A 152 4.76 5.80 10.04
CA ALA A 152 5.36 6.41 11.22
C ALA A 152 4.34 6.98 12.23
N GLU A 153 3.23 7.53 11.74
CA GLU A 153 2.23 8.19 12.58
C GLU A 153 1.40 7.15 13.35
N ASP A 154 0.85 6.16 12.65
CA ASP A 154 0.08 5.07 13.27
C ASP A 154 0.94 4.20 14.19
N LEU A 155 2.21 3.94 13.82
CA LEU A 155 3.11 3.19 14.70
C LEU A 155 3.35 3.94 16.02
N ALA A 156 3.56 5.26 15.98
CA ALA A 156 3.78 6.01 17.20
C ALA A 156 2.54 5.97 18.11
N PHE A 157 1.35 6.07 17.50
CA PHE A 157 0.09 5.91 18.22
C PHE A 157 -0.05 4.52 18.86
N ASP A 158 0.24 3.46 18.11
CA ASP A 158 0.19 2.07 18.60
C ASP A 158 1.21 1.80 19.74
N LEU A 159 2.39 2.44 19.66
CA LEU A 159 3.42 2.37 20.70
C LEU A 159 3.08 3.23 21.95
N GLY A 160 2.03 4.05 21.91
CA GLY A 160 1.73 5.02 22.96
C GLY A 160 2.80 6.11 23.09
N ALA A 161 3.55 6.37 22.02
CA ALA A 161 4.65 7.33 21.99
C ALA A 161 4.23 8.64 21.30
N PRO A 162 4.55 9.82 21.88
CA PRO A 162 4.28 11.08 21.21
C PRO A 162 5.21 11.27 20.01
N ARG A 163 4.67 11.80 18.91
CA ARG A 163 5.45 12.14 17.72
C ARG A 163 6.41 13.27 18.00
N SER A 164 7.66 13.08 17.59
CA SER A 164 8.70 14.10 17.70
C SER A 164 9.29 14.44 16.33
N LYS A 165 9.78 15.68 16.17
CA LYS A 165 10.53 16.06 14.94
C LYS A 165 11.79 15.20 14.75
N ALA A 166 12.38 14.72 15.85
CA ALA A 166 13.56 13.87 15.80
C ALA A 166 13.23 12.43 15.34
N GLY A 167 12.00 11.96 15.57
CA GLY A 167 11.56 10.63 15.15
C GLY A 167 12.28 9.47 15.85
N GLN A 168 12.81 9.70 17.06
CA GLN A 168 13.55 8.67 17.81
C GLN A 168 12.65 7.52 18.26
N GLU A 169 11.36 7.82 18.48
CA GLU A 169 10.34 6.85 18.89
C GLU A 169 10.14 5.70 17.89
N ILE A 170 10.52 5.90 16.62
CA ILE A 170 10.44 4.88 15.56
C ILE A 170 11.82 4.41 15.05
N LEU A 171 12.91 4.77 15.73
CA LEU A 171 14.28 4.44 15.28
C LEU A 171 14.50 2.93 15.17
N TYR A 172 14.06 2.17 16.18
CA TYR A 172 14.11 0.71 16.15
C TYR A 172 13.34 0.15 14.95
N ALA A 173 12.10 0.61 14.75
CA ALA A 173 11.25 0.13 13.67
C ALA A 173 11.85 0.40 12.28
N ARG A 174 12.44 1.58 12.05
CA ARG A 174 13.18 1.90 10.82
C ARG A 174 14.32 0.91 10.57
N GLY A 175 15.15 0.65 11.59
CA GLY A 175 16.25 -0.31 11.48
C GLY A 175 15.77 -1.74 11.22
N ARG A 176 14.75 -2.18 11.97
CA ARG A 176 14.15 -3.51 11.89
C ARG A 176 13.58 -3.81 10.49
N ILE A 177 12.89 -2.84 9.89
CA ILE A 177 12.29 -2.93 8.55
C ILE A 177 13.36 -3.03 7.47
N VAL A 178 14.40 -2.20 7.52
CA VAL A 178 15.50 -2.26 6.54
C VAL A 178 16.20 -3.63 6.60
N VAL A 179 16.50 -4.13 7.79
CA VAL A 179 17.12 -5.46 7.96
C VAL A 179 16.19 -6.57 7.44
N ALA A 180 14.90 -6.52 7.78
CA ALA A 180 13.90 -7.49 7.32
C ALA A 180 13.83 -7.55 5.79
N ALA A 181 13.66 -6.39 5.15
CA ALA A 181 13.52 -6.28 3.71
C ALA A 181 14.76 -6.80 2.98
N ARG A 182 15.96 -6.42 3.45
CA ARG A 182 17.22 -6.90 2.87
C ARG A 182 17.40 -8.40 3.05
N ALA A 183 17.05 -8.96 4.21
CA ALA A 183 17.11 -10.39 4.44
C ALA A 183 16.13 -11.18 3.53
N ALA A 184 14.98 -10.59 3.20
CA ALA A 184 14.00 -11.18 2.28
C ALA A 184 14.27 -10.89 0.80
N GLY A 185 15.27 -10.07 0.47
CA GLY A 185 15.61 -9.71 -0.92
C GLY A 185 14.67 -8.67 -1.57
N ILE A 186 13.93 -7.89 -0.77
CA ILE A 186 12.96 -6.90 -1.24
C ILE A 186 13.41 -5.45 -0.92
N SER A 187 12.66 -4.46 -1.42
CA SER A 187 12.93 -3.04 -1.13
C SER A 187 12.32 -2.59 0.21
N ALA A 188 12.93 -1.60 0.85
CA ALA A 188 12.38 -0.84 1.98
C ALA A 188 12.91 0.59 1.96
#